data_AF-A0A429UAM6-F1
#
_entry.id   AF-A0A429UAM6-F1
#
_cell.length_a   1.000
_cell.length_b   1.000
_cell.length_c   1.000
_cell.angle_alpha   90.00
_cell.angle_beta   90.00
_cell.angle_gamma   90.00
#
_symmetry.space_group_name_H-M   'P 1'
#
loop_
_entity.id
_entity.type
_entity.pdbx_description
1 polymer ?
#
loop_
_entity_poly.entity_id
_entity_poly.type
_entity_poly.pdbx_seq_one_letter_code
_entity_poly.pdbx_strand_id
1 'polypeptide(L)'
;MSEPLPPPYPPDDERLADIETYLTVQLKYVRQARATEARRREIQQRTAPPPPPPYRIQRGLDGTRAPIKVHLGTCALAGKGAAGASEQAARQALADSVEACAVCRPDTELGLLDG
;
A
#
# COMPACT_ATOMS: atom_id res chain seq x y z
N MET A 1 -17.63 46.11 -57.26
CA MET A 1 -16.96 45.81 -55.98
C MET A 1 -17.57 44.50 -55.50
N SER A 2 -16.80 43.42 -55.42
CA SER A 2 -17.33 42.12 -54.99
C SER A 2 -17.51 42.10 -53.48
N GLU A 3 -18.66 41.64 -53.01
CA GLU A 3 -18.96 41.48 -51.59
C GLU A 3 -18.12 40.33 -51.00
N PRO A 4 -17.52 40.50 -49.81
CA PRO A 4 -16.73 39.45 -49.19
C PRO A 4 -17.60 38.27 -48.76
N LEU A 5 -17.06 37.06 -48.91
CA LEU A 5 -17.75 35.84 -48.47
C LEU A 5 -17.87 35.81 -46.93
N PRO A 6 -18.98 35.27 -46.40
CA PRO A 6 -19.15 35.11 -44.96
C PRO A 6 -18.07 34.17 -44.39
N PRO A 7 -17.71 34.34 -43.11
CA PRO A 7 -16.74 33.47 -42.46
C PRO A 7 -17.22 32.02 -42.48
N PRO A 8 -16.31 31.03 -42.61
CA PRO A 8 -16.66 29.61 -42.69
C PRO A 8 -17.08 29.02 -41.33
N TYR A 9 -17.19 29.84 -40.28
CA TYR A 9 -17.54 29.44 -38.93
C TYR A 9 -18.78 30.21 -38.46
N PRO A 10 -19.57 29.64 -37.52
CA PRO A 10 -20.68 30.35 -36.91
C PRO A 10 -20.21 31.65 -36.23
N PRO A 11 -21.13 32.60 -35.97
CA PRO A 11 -20.87 33.75 -35.12
C PRO A 11 -20.17 33.36 -33.80
N ASP A 12 -19.34 34.26 -33.29
CA ASP A 12 -18.51 33.95 -32.12
C ASP A 12 -19.34 33.61 -30.87
N ASP A 13 -20.52 34.20 -30.70
CA ASP A 13 -21.45 33.88 -29.62
C ASP A 13 -21.99 32.44 -29.72
N GLU A 14 -22.38 32.00 -30.91
CA GLU A 14 -22.80 30.60 -31.14
C GLU A 14 -21.65 29.63 -30.88
N ARG A 15 -20.45 29.94 -31.39
CA ARG A 15 -19.26 29.11 -31.17
C ARG A 15 -18.88 29.02 -29.70
N LEU A 16 -18.95 30.13 -28.96
CA LEU A 16 -18.63 30.14 -27.53
C LEU A 16 -19.67 29.36 -26.72
N ALA A 17 -20.95 29.41 -27.08
CA ALA A 17 -22.00 28.59 -26.45
C ALA A 17 -21.79 27.08 -26.68
N ASP A 18 -21.38 26.68 -27.88
CA ASP A 18 -21.02 25.29 -28.18
C ASP A 18 -19.82 24.83 -27.36
N ILE A 19 -18.78 25.67 -27.25
CA ILE A 19 -17.60 25.41 -26.43
C ILE A 19 -18.00 25.27 -24.95
N GLU A 20 -18.83 26.17 -24.43
CA GLU A 20 -19.34 26.10 -23.06
C GLU A 20 -20.09 24.80 -22.78
N THR A 21 -20.93 24.39 -23.72
CA THR A 21 -21.69 23.12 -23.63
C THR A 21 -20.74 21.93 -23.61
N TYR A 22 -19.79 21.88 -24.53
CA TYR A 22 -18.78 20.83 -24.57
C TYR A 22 -17.97 20.77 -23.28
N LEU A 23 -17.45 21.90 -22.81
CA LEU A 23 -16.64 21.98 -21.59
C LEU A 23 -17.44 21.60 -20.35
N THR A 24 -18.73 21.93 -20.29
CA THR A 24 -19.62 21.54 -19.20
C THR A 24 -19.76 20.02 -19.12
N VAL A 25 -19.94 19.36 -20.27
CA VAL A 25 -19.98 17.89 -20.36
C VAL A 25 -18.64 17.28 -19.95
N GLN A 26 -17.52 17.80 -20.44
CA GLN A 26 -16.19 17.32 -20.05
C GLN A 26 -15.94 17.46 -18.55
N LEU A 27 -16.30 18.60 -17.97
CA LEU A 27 -16.16 18.86 -16.55
C LEU A 27 -17.00 17.89 -15.71
N LYS A 28 -18.20 17.51 -16.18
CA LYS A 28 -19.03 16.49 -15.54
C LYS A 28 -18.31 15.13 -15.50
N TYR A 29 -17.71 14.70 -16.61
CA TYR A 29 -16.96 13.45 -16.66
C TYR A 29 -15.75 13.45 -15.72
N VAL A 30 -14.97 14.53 -15.71
CA VAL A 30 -13.81 14.67 -14.81
C VAL A 30 -14.24 14.63 -13.35
N ARG A 31 -15.33 15.31 -12.98
CA ARG A 31 -15.89 15.28 -11.62
C ARG A 31 -16.31 13.87 -11.21
N GLN A 32 -16.96 13.13 -12.10
CA GLN A 32 -17.35 11.75 -11.84
C GLN A 32 -16.12 10.84 -11.65
N ALA A 33 -15.11 10.96 -12.51
CA ALA A 33 -13.86 10.19 -12.38
C ALA A 33 -13.15 10.47 -11.06
N ARG A 34 -13.08 11.75 -10.64
CA ARG A 34 -12.51 12.14 -9.34
C ARG A 34 -13.27 11.53 -8.16
N ALA A 35 -14.60 11.51 -8.21
CA ALA A 35 -15.42 10.89 -7.16
C ALA A 35 -15.17 9.37 -7.06
N THR A 36 -15.09 8.69 -8.20
CA THR A 36 -14.78 7.26 -8.25
C THR A 36 -13.41 6.94 -7.67
N GLU A 37 -12.38 7.72 -8.05
CA GLU A 37 -11.02 7.54 -7.54
C GLU A 37 -10.93 7.85 -6.04
N ALA A 38 -11.63 8.89 -5.55
CA ALA A 38 -11.73 9.18 -4.12
C ALA A 38 -12.33 8.00 -3.34
N ARG A 39 -13.43 7.43 -3.83
CA ARG A 39 -14.06 6.24 -3.24
C ARG A 39 -13.12 5.04 -3.25
N ARG A 40 -12.38 4.83 -4.33
CA ARG A 40 -11.39 3.75 -4.44
C ARG A 40 -10.27 3.91 -3.40
N ARG A 41 -9.77 5.13 -3.20
CA ARG A 41 -8.76 5.43 -2.17
C ARG A 41 -9.29 5.21 -0.76
N GLU A 42 -10.52 5.64 -0.49
CA GLU A 42 -11.17 5.41 0.80
C GLU A 42 -11.32 3.91 1.09
N ILE A 43 -11.77 3.12 0.10
CA ILE A 43 -11.86 1.66 0.23
C ILE A 43 -10.47 1.08 0.49
N GLN A 44 -9.45 1.46 -0.29
CA GLN A 44 -8.09 0.98 -0.09
C GLN A 44 -7.54 1.30 1.30
N GLN A 45 -7.83 2.48 1.85
CA GLN A 45 -7.42 2.83 3.22
C GLN A 45 -8.16 1.99 4.26
N ARG A 46 -9.46 1.75 4.07
CA ARG A 46 -10.27 0.93 4.98
C ARG A 46 -9.95 -0.57 4.90
N THR A 47 -9.53 -1.06 3.73
CA THR A 47 -9.17 -2.45 3.49
C THR A 47 -7.66 -2.67 3.44
N ALA A 48 -6.86 -1.67 3.79
CA ALA A 48 -5.41 -1.83 3.84
C ALA A 48 -5.11 -2.95 4.84
N PRO A 49 -4.32 -3.97 4.46
CA PRO A 49 -3.89 -4.97 5.42
C PRO A 49 -3.15 -4.27 6.56
N PRO A 50 -3.23 -4.81 7.79
CA PRO A 50 -2.45 -4.28 8.90
C PRO A 50 -0.97 -4.26 8.50
N PRO A 51 -0.17 -3.32 9.06
CA PRO A 51 1.25 -3.29 8.82
C PRO A 51 1.85 -4.67 9.12
N PRO A 52 2.87 -5.10 8.37
CA PRO A 52 3.49 -6.39 8.60
C PRO A 52 3.94 -6.47 10.06
N PRO A 53 3.79 -7.64 10.71
CA PRO A 53 4.19 -7.82 12.10
C PRO A 53 5.68 -7.50 12.24
N PRO A 54 6.09 -6.82 13.33
CA PRO A 54 7.46 -6.35 13.50
C PRO A 54 8.48 -7.49 13.62
N TYR A 55 8.02 -8.69 13.99
CA TYR A 55 8.82 -9.91 14.07
C TYR A 55 8.11 -11.09 13.42
N ARG A 56 8.89 -12.12 13.10
CA ARG A 56 8.39 -13.39 12.58
C ARG A 56 9.08 -14.55 13.27
N ILE A 57 8.30 -15.56 13.63
CA ILE A 57 8.80 -16.79 14.25
C ILE A 57 8.74 -17.91 13.21
N GLN A 58 9.91 -18.35 12.80
CA GLN A 58 10.08 -19.53 11.95
C GLN A 58 9.86 -20.77 12.79
N ARG A 59 9.10 -21.72 12.24
CA ARG A 59 8.81 -23.02 12.87
C ARG A 59 9.48 -24.14 12.09
N GLY A 60 9.80 -25.21 12.81
CA GLY A 60 10.28 -26.46 12.23
C GLY A 60 9.26 -27.07 11.26
N LEU A 61 9.76 -27.93 10.37
CA LEU A 61 8.95 -28.67 9.41
C LEU A 61 8.38 -29.98 10.00
N ASP A 62 8.81 -30.33 11.21
CA ASP A 62 8.36 -31.49 11.94
C ASP A 62 6.90 -31.34 12.40
N GLY A 63 6.28 -32.45 12.81
CA GLY A 63 4.87 -32.48 13.20
C GLY A 63 4.52 -31.55 14.37
N THR A 64 5.48 -31.21 15.23
CA THR A 64 5.25 -30.29 16.36
C THR A 64 5.27 -28.82 15.94
N ARG A 65 5.87 -28.50 14.78
CA ARG A 65 6.10 -27.13 14.30
C ARG A 65 6.65 -26.23 15.40
N ALA A 66 7.64 -26.73 16.15
CA ALA A 66 8.28 -26.01 17.23
C ALA A 66 8.92 -24.71 16.71
N PRO A 67 8.89 -23.60 17.47
CA PRO A 67 9.65 -22.40 17.14
C PRO A 67 11.14 -22.71 17.06
N ILE A 68 11.80 -22.31 15.97
CA ILE A 68 13.24 -22.56 15.77
C ILE A 68 14.05 -21.28 15.63
N LYS A 69 13.46 -20.20 15.09
CA LYS A 69 14.20 -18.98 14.82
C LYS A 69 13.30 -17.75 14.87
N VAL A 70 13.75 -16.71 15.55
CA VAL A 70 13.12 -15.38 15.57
C VAL A 70 13.79 -14.49 14.53
N HIS A 71 12.99 -13.72 13.79
CA HIS A 71 13.43 -12.80 12.75
C HIS A 71 12.72 -11.45 12.89
N LEU A 72 13.30 -10.38 12.35
CA LEU A 72 12.55 -9.16 12.07
C LEU A 72 11.47 -9.43 11.00
N GLY A 73 10.40 -8.65 11.05
CA GLY A 73 9.25 -8.71 10.14
C GLY A 73 9.62 -8.65 8.67
N THR A 74 10.64 -7.85 8.38
CA THR A 74 11.16 -7.57 7.04
C THR A 74 12.25 -8.54 6.59
N CYS A 75 12.65 -9.52 7.43
CA CYS A 75 13.72 -10.45 7.09
C CYS A 75 13.27 -11.44 6.00
N ALA A 76 13.93 -11.39 4.84
CA ALA A 76 13.67 -12.32 3.73
C ALA A 76 13.97 -13.78 4.09
N LEU A 77 14.87 -14.02 5.05
CA LEU A 77 15.29 -15.36 5.50
C LEU A 77 14.28 -16.04 6.43
N ALA A 78 13.27 -15.32 6.93
CA ALA A 78 12.21 -15.92 7.74
C ALA A 78 11.40 -16.97 6.97
N GLY A 79 11.46 -16.94 5.62
CA GLY A 79 10.72 -17.84 4.75
C GLY A 79 9.23 -17.48 4.67
N LYS A 80 8.52 -18.11 3.74
CA LYS A 80 7.10 -17.81 3.48
C LYS A 80 6.15 -18.30 4.58
N GLY A 81 6.58 -19.27 5.39
CA GLY A 81 5.75 -19.90 6.43
C GLY A 81 5.96 -19.37 7.86
N ALA A 82 6.90 -18.44 8.09
CA ALA A 82 7.09 -17.89 9.44
C ALA A 82 5.90 -17.02 9.85
N ALA A 83 5.34 -17.35 11.02
CA ALA A 83 4.19 -16.68 11.58
C ALA A 83 4.57 -15.28 12.09
N GLY A 84 3.66 -14.32 11.94
CA GLY A 84 3.81 -12.99 12.54
C GLY A 84 3.84 -13.05 14.06
N ALA A 85 4.69 -12.23 14.68
CA ALA A 85 4.80 -12.11 16.12
C ALA A 85 4.87 -10.65 16.55
N SER A 86 4.29 -10.36 17.72
CA SER A 86 4.49 -9.09 18.42
C SER A 86 5.89 -9.03 19.05
N GLU A 87 6.31 -7.85 19.46
CA GLU A 87 7.55 -7.64 20.20
C GLU A 87 7.63 -8.51 21.45
N GLN A 88 6.56 -8.53 22.25
CA GLN A 88 6.49 -9.36 23.45
C GLN A 88 6.61 -10.86 23.14
N ALA A 89 5.97 -11.34 22.06
CA ALA A 89 6.07 -12.74 21.66
C ALA A 89 7.49 -13.09 21.16
N ALA A 90 8.16 -12.16 20.48
CA ALA A 90 9.54 -12.32 20.06
C ALA A 90 10.49 -12.36 21.28
N ARG A 91 10.33 -11.44 22.24
CA ARG A 91 11.07 -11.44 23.51
C ARG A 91 10.88 -12.74 24.28
N GLN A 92 9.64 -13.23 24.39
CA GLN A 92 9.34 -14.49 25.07
C GLN A 92 9.99 -15.68 24.35
N ALA A 93 9.89 -15.76 23.01
CA ALA A 93 10.52 -16.83 22.25
C ALA A 93 12.04 -16.85 22.44
N LEU A 94 12.70 -15.68 22.44
CA LEU A 94 14.13 -15.58 22.71
C LEU A 94 14.47 -16.00 24.16
N ALA A 95 13.64 -15.63 25.14
CA ALA A 95 13.78 -16.07 26.52
C ALA A 95 13.60 -17.60 26.67
N ASP A 96 12.73 -18.20 25.88
CA ASP A 96 12.50 -19.64 25.77
C ASP A 96 13.60 -20.36 24.95
N SER A 97 14.75 -19.70 24.73
CA SER A 97 15.93 -20.23 24.02
C SER A 97 15.71 -20.51 22.53
N VAL A 98 14.73 -19.88 21.89
CA VAL A 98 14.61 -19.89 20.42
C VAL A 98 15.73 -19.03 19.83
N GLU A 99 16.39 -19.52 18.78
CA GLU A 99 17.55 -18.84 18.19
C GLU A 99 17.15 -17.49 17.55
N ALA A 100 17.94 -16.43 17.78
CA ALA A 100 17.82 -15.21 16.99
C ALA A 100 18.46 -15.38 15.61
N CYS A 101 17.84 -14.81 14.57
CA CYS A 101 18.44 -14.79 13.25
C CYS A 101 19.73 -13.94 13.26
N ALA A 102 20.87 -14.60 13.02
CA ALA A 102 22.17 -13.94 13.00
C ALA A 102 22.31 -12.81 11.96
N VAL A 103 21.45 -12.78 10.92
CA VAL A 103 21.49 -11.77 9.85
C VAL A 103 20.73 -10.50 10.21
N CYS A 104 19.51 -10.63 10.77
CA CYS A 104 18.69 -9.47 11.12
C CYS A 104 18.77 -9.07 12.60
N ARG A 105 19.44 -9.88 13.43
CA ARG A 105 19.74 -9.62 14.86
C ARG A 105 18.56 -9.02 15.64
N PRO A 106 17.41 -9.73 15.68
CA PRO A 106 16.23 -9.23 16.38
C PRO A 106 16.45 -9.15 17.90
N ASP A 107 17.36 -9.96 18.44
CA ASP A 107 17.81 -9.91 19.82
C ASP A 107 18.49 -8.59 20.20
N THR A 108 19.37 -8.08 19.33
CA THR A 108 20.03 -6.79 19.51
C THR A 108 19.05 -5.63 19.33
N GLU A 109 18.16 -5.71 18.34
CA GLU A 109 17.13 -4.69 18.13
C GLU A 109 16.15 -4.60 19.32
N LEU A 110 15.82 -5.75 19.92
CA LEU A 110 15.03 -5.83 21.15
C LEU A 110 15.83 -5.42 22.41
N GLY A 111 17.14 -5.16 22.31
CA GLY A 111 17.99 -4.81 23.45
C GLY A 111 18.19 -5.95 24.45
N LEU A 112 18.11 -7.22 24.01
CA LEU A 112 18.33 -8.39 24.85
C LEU A 112 19.82 -8.74 24.98
N LEU A 113 20.64 -8.28 24.04
CA LEU A 113 22.10 -8.37 24.08
C LEU A 113 22.66 -6.96 23.89
N ASP A 114 23.60 -6.58 24.76
CA ASP A 114 24.49 -5.46 24.49
C ASP A 114 25.36 -5.86 23.28
N GLY A 115 25.34 -5.04 22.23
CA GLY A 115 25.94 -5.35 20.92
C GLY A 115 27.43 -5.66 20.94
#